data_AF-A0A6G3QR64-F1
#
_entry.id   AF-A0A6G3QR64-F1
#
_cell.length_a   1.000
_cell.length_b   1.000
_cell.length_c   1.000
_cell.angle_alpha   90.00
_cell.angle_beta   90.00
_cell.angle_gamma   90.00
#
_symmetry.space_group_name_H-M   'P 1'
#
loop_
_entity.id
_entity.type
_entity.pdbx_description
1 polymer ?
#
loop_
_entity_poly.entity_id
_entity_poly.type
_entity_poly.pdbx_seq_one_letter_code
_entity_poly.pdbx_strand_id
1 'polypeptide(L)'
;DLRAVTCVAGNTDVDGVVRNTLTVLERAGAGDVPVARGAERPLIEAPRSARHVHGHDGMGDLGLPAPRRTPADVDAVTLLRREILASPRPVTLVPTAPLTNIALLLRTHPEVTRNIGRIVFMGGAAGAGNASPVAEFNVWHDPEAAAILLTAGVPITMYGLDVFTRVVVPAADVRRLRASAEPGARLAGDLL
;
A
#
# COMPACT_ATOMS: atom_id res chain seq x y z
N ASP A 1 1.94 8.01 14.36
CA ASP A 1 0.48 7.83 14.46
C ASP A 1 -0.03 7.36 13.11
N LEU A 2 -0.61 6.15 13.05
CA LEU A 2 -1.18 5.57 11.84
C LEU A 2 -2.69 5.82 11.87
N ARG A 3 -3.18 6.74 11.03
CA ARG A 3 -4.57 7.22 11.08
C ARG A 3 -5.56 6.32 10.34
N ALA A 4 -5.13 5.72 9.23
CA ALA A 4 -5.93 4.84 8.39
C ALA A 4 -5.03 4.03 7.46
N VAL A 5 -5.57 2.92 6.94
CA VAL A 5 -4.99 2.17 5.81
C VAL A 5 -6.05 2.03 4.72
N THR A 6 -5.67 2.28 3.47
CA THR A 6 -6.58 2.10 2.33
C THR A 6 -6.03 1.06 1.37
N CYS A 7 -6.91 0.18 0.90
CA CYS A 7 -6.57 -0.93 0.04
C CYS A 7 -6.82 -0.57 -1.43
N VAL A 8 -5.98 -1.07 -2.33
CA VAL A 8 -6.12 -0.91 -3.79
C VAL A 8 -5.69 -2.21 -4.46
N ALA A 9 -6.31 -2.57 -5.57
CA ALA A 9 -5.89 -3.72 -6.35
C ALA A 9 -4.45 -3.55 -6.87
N GLY A 10 -3.71 -4.67 -6.97
CA GLY A 10 -2.32 -4.68 -7.39
C GLY A 10 -1.74 -6.09 -7.28
N ASN A 11 -1.10 -6.37 -6.15
CA ASN A 11 -0.50 -7.69 -5.89
C ASN A 11 -1.51 -8.83 -5.91
N THR A 12 -2.72 -8.55 -5.43
CA THR A 12 -3.91 -9.38 -5.58
C THR A 12 -5.13 -8.47 -5.81
N ASP A 13 -6.32 -9.05 -5.96
CA ASP A 13 -7.57 -8.27 -6.03
C ASP A 13 -7.81 -7.49 -4.72
N VAL A 14 -8.60 -6.42 -4.80
CA VAL A 14 -8.73 -5.50 -3.66
C VAL A 14 -9.35 -6.17 -2.42
N ASP A 15 -10.17 -7.20 -2.60
CA ASP A 15 -10.77 -7.94 -1.47
C ASP A 15 -9.73 -8.80 -0.76
N GLY A 16 -8.83 -9.43 -1.51
CA GLY A 16 -7.61 -10.03 -0.99
C GLY A 16 -6.75 -9.01 -0.22
N VAL A 17 -6.54 -7.81 -0.78
CA VAL A 17 -5.75 -6.75 -0.11
C VAL A 17 -6.41 -6.28 1.20
N VAL A 18 -7.74 -6.13 1.23
CA VAL A 18 -8.50 -5.80 2.45
C VAL A 18 -8.32 -6.88 3.51
N ARG A 19 -8.55 -8.15 3.14
CA ARG A 19 -8.35 -9.29 4.05
C ARG A 19 -6.92 -9.29 4.61
N ASN A 20 -5.93 -9.13 3.75
CA ASN A 20 -4.51 -9.18 4.12
C ASN A 20 -4.14 -8.03 5.07
N THR A 21 -4.61 -6.82 4.78
CA THR A 21 -4.38 -5.64 5.61
C THR A 21 -4.97 -5.81 7.01
N LEU A 22 -6.22 -6.29 7.10
CA LEU A 22 -6.88 -6.55 8.38
C LEU A 22 -6.13 -7.64 9.17
N THR A 23 -5.71 -8.73 8.52
CA THR A 23 -4.91 -9.79 9.13
C THR A 23 -3.60 -9.25 9.71
N VAL A 24 -2.86 -8.43 8.95
CA VAL A 24 -1.60 -7.84 9.42
C VAL A 24 -1.83 -6.92 10.62
N LEU A 25 -2.84 -6.05 10.57
CA LEU A 25 -3.14 -5.14 11.69
C LEU A 25 -3.58 -5.90 12.95
N GLU A 26 -4.35 -6.97 12.82
CA GLU A 26 -4.71 -7.82 13.97
C GLU A 26 -3.48 -8.50 14.58
N ARG A 27 -2.59 -9.05 13.75
CA ARG A 27 -1.37 -9.73 14.21
C ARG A 27 -0.39 -8.76 14.86
N ALA A 28 -0.29 -7.54 14.36
CA ALA A 28 0.54 -6.48 14.91
C ALA A 28 -0.07 -5.80 16.16
N GLY A 29 -1.27 -6.21 16.60
CA GLY A 29 -1.97 -5.57 17.71
C GLY A 29 -2.35 -4.10 17.43
N ALA A 30 -2.50 -3.72 16.16
CA ALA A 30 -2.72 -2.36 15.70
C ALA A 30 -4.21 -1.92 15.80
N GLY A 31 -4.83 -2.18 16.95
CA GLY A 31 -6.10 -1.65 17.44
C GLY A 31 -7.19 -1.36 16.38
N ASP A 32 -7.82 -0.19 16.51
CA ASP A 32 -8.98 0.24 15.71
C ASP A 32 -8.60 1.05 14.46
N VAL A 33 -7.37 0.90 13.94
CA VAL A 33 -6.94 1.63 12.73
C VAL A 33 -7.91 1.33 11.59
N PRO A 34 -8.66 2.32 11.07
CA PRO A 34 -9.68 2.08 10.06
C PRO A 34 -9.05 1.62 8.75
N VAL A 35 -9.65 0.59 8.15
CA VAL A 35 -9.26 0.06 6.84
C VAL A 35 -10.39 0.30 5.86
N ALA A 36 -10.13 0.94 4.72
CA ALA A 36 -11.14 1.09 3.67
C ALA A 36 -10.74 0.37 2.39
N ARG A 37 -11.74 -0.20 1.72
CA ARG A 37 -11.62 -0.77 0.39
C ARG A 37 -11.57 0.36 -0.65
N GLY A 38 -10.67 0.25 -1.62
CA GLY A 38 -10.49 1.27 -2.67
C GLY A 38 -10.70 0.71 -4.06
N ALA A 39 -9.97 1.27 -5.02
CA ALA A 39 -10.12 0.95 -6.44
C ALA A 39 -9.77 -0.52 -6.74
N GLU A 40 -10.65 -1.16 -7.51
CA GLU A 40 -10.51 -2.54 -7.99
C GLU A 40 -9.63 -2.66 -9.24
N ARG A 41 -9.39 -1.54 -9.94
CA ARG A 41 -8.70 -1.49 -11.22
C ARG A 41 -7.97 -0.16 -11.42
N PRO A 42 -6.96 -0.10 -12.31
CA PRO A 42 -6.33 1.15 -12.72
C PRO A 42 -7.32 2.17 -13.29
N LEU A 43 -6.89 3.42 -13.43
CA LEU A 43 -7.70 4.49 -14.04
C LEU A 43 -8.07 4.18 -15.50
N ILE A 44 -7.10 3.72 -16.30
CA ILE A 44 -7.26 3.47 -17.73
C ILE A 44 -6.83 2.05 -18.12
N GLU A 45 -5.68 1.63 -17.61
CA GLU A 45 -5.08 0.34 -17.94
C GLU A 45 -5.93 -0.87 -17.53
N ALA A 46 -5.73 -1.99 -18.23
CA ALA A 46 -6.29 -3.26 -17.81
C ALA A 46 -5.63 -3.72 -16.48
N PRO A 47 -6.38 -4.29 -15.52
CA PRO A 47 -5.80 -4.83 -14.29
C PRO A 47 -4.75 -5.90 -14.58
N ARG A 48 -3.66 -5.89 -13.82
CA ARG A 48 -2.54 -6.81 -13.99
C ARG A 48 -2.23 -7.49 -12.66
N SER A 49 -1.85 -8.77 -12.71
CA SER A 49 -1.66 -9.61 -11.53
C SER A 49 -0.19 -9.84 -11.21
N ALA A 50 0.18 -9.76 -9.92
CA ALA A 50 1.48 -10.18 -9.41
C ALA A 50 1.40 -11.45 -8.55
N ARG A 51 0.39 -12.30 -8.76
CA ARG A 51 0.23 -13.59 -8.03
C ARG A 51 1.44 -14.52 -8.15
N HIS A 52 2.20 -14.44 -9.25
CA HIS A 52 3.42 -15.20 -9.43
C HIS A 52 4.53 -14.82 -8.42
N VAL A 53 4.47 -13.62 -7.83
CA VAL A 53 5.38 -13.15 -6.78
C VAL A 53 4.78 -13.35 -5.39
N HIS A 54 3.49 -13.05 -5.22
CA HIS A 54 2.87 -12.92 -3.90
C HIS A 54 1.97 -14.10 -3.48
N GLY A 55 1.84 -15.12 -4.32
CA GLY A 55 0.88 -16.20 -4.12
C GLY A 55 -0.53 -15.84 -4.60
N HIS A 56 -1.44 -16.81 -4.59
CA HIS A 56 -2.83 -16.58 -4.98
C HIS A 56 -3.53 -15.62 -4.02
N ASP A 57 -3.22 -15.73 -2.73
CA ASP A 57 -3.85 -14.93 -1.68
C ASP A 57 -3.14 -13.59 -1.40
N GLY A 58 -2.02 -13.32 -2.07
CA GLY A 58 -1.22 -12.10 -1.91
C GLY A 58 -0.40 -12.02 -0.61
N MET A 59 -0.34 -13.10 0.18
CA MET A 59 0.43 -13.25 1.42
C MET A 59 1.15 -14.61 1.47
N GLY A 60 1.69 -15.05 0.34
CA GLY A 60 2.53 -16.25 0.27
C GLY A 60 1.79 -17.57 0.48
N ASP A 61 0.45 -17.57 0.38
CA ASP A 61 -0.40 -18.75 0.50
C ASP A 61 -0.22 -19.52 1.82
N LEU A 62 0.08 -18.80 2.91
CA LEU A 62 0.38 -19.34 4.24
C LEU A 62 -0.81 -20.01 4.96
N GLY A 63 -2.00 -20.04 4.35
CA GLY A 63 -3.20 -20.63 4.96
C GLY A 63 -3.70 -19.88 6.20
N LEU A 64 -3.49 -18.56 6.24
CA LEU A 64 -3.85 -17.73 7.39
C LEU A 64 -5.37 -17.68 7.60
N PRO A 65 -5.85 -17.71 8.86
CA PRO A 65 -7.28 -17.59 9.15
C PRO A 65 -7.80 -16.22 8.71
N ALA A 66 -9.11 -16.16 8.44
CA ALA A 66 -9.77 -14.89 8.13
C ALA A 66 -9.66 -13.92 9.32
N PRO A 67 -9.46 -12.61 9.07
CA PRO A 67 -9.50 -11.61 10.13
C PRO A 67 -10.90 -11.52 10.73
N ARG A 68 -10.98 -11.12 11.99
CA ARG A 68 -12.25 -10.90 12.72
C ARG A 68 -12.82 -9.52 12.45
N ARG A 69 -11.95 -8.55 12.17
CA ARG A 69 -12.31 -7.16 11.86
C ARG A 69 -12.85 -7.07 10.45
N THR A 70 -13.75 -6.12 10.23
CA THR A 70 -14.27 -5.74 8.92
C THR A 70 -13.71 -4.37 8.50
N PRO A 71 -13.64 -4.07 7.19
CA PRO A 71 -13.31 -2.72 6.75
C PRO A 71 -14.37 -1.72 7.21
N ALA A 72 -14.01 -0.44 7.21
CA ALA A 72 -14.93 0.66 7.41
C ALA A 72 -15.97 0.71 6.28
N ASP A 73 -17.19 1.13 6.61
CA ASP A 73 -18.31 1.28 5.67
C ASP A 73 -18.21 2.59 4.86
N VAL A 74 -17.04 2.81 4.26
CA VAL A 74 -16.71 3.92 3.36
C VAL A 74 -15.63 3.49 2.38
N ASP A 75 -15.58 4.11 1.21
CA ASP A 75 -14.50 3.87 0.25
C ASP A 75 -13.18 4.53 0.68
N ALA A 76 -12.07 4.09 0.08
CA ALA A 76 -10.72 4.57 0.35
C ALA A 76 -10.56 6.08 0.17
N VAL A 77 -11.16 6.68 -0.86
CA VAL A 77 -11.03 8.12 -1.14
C VAL A 77 -11.76 8.92 -0.07
N THR A 78 -12.97 8.50 0.29
CA THR A 78 -13.75 9.10 1.39
C THR A 78 -13.01 8.99 2.73
N LEU A 79 -12.44 7.82 3.06
CA LEU A 79 -11.66 7.63 4.28
C LEU A 79 -10.43 8.55 4.31
N LEU A 80 -9.63 8.56 3.22
CA LEU A 80 -8.45 9.42 3.13
C LEU A 80 -8.80 10.89 3.31
N ARG A 81 -9.81 11.37 2.58
CA ARG A 81 -10.28 12.77 2.70
C ARG A 81 -10.65 13.09 4.15
N ARG A 82 -11.45 12.22 4.80
CA ARG A 82 -11.87 12.41 6.19
C ARG A 82 -10.67 12.52 7.13
N GLU A 83 -9.74 11.57 7.05
CA GLU A 83 -8.59 11.55 7.96
C GLU A 83 -7.59 12.68 7.70
N ILE A 84 -7.43 13.10 6.44
CA ILE A 84 -6.62 14.27 6.08
C ILE A 84 -7.24 15.54 6.67
N LEU A 85 -8.53 15.80 6.42
CA LEU A 85 -9.16 17.05 6.85
C LEU A 85 -9.43 17.12 8.35
N ALA A 86 -9.62 15.97 9.02
CA ALA A 86 -9.79 15.91 10.47
C ALA A 86 -8.46 16.09 11.24
N SER A 87 -7.31 16.00 10.56
CA SER A 87 -6.02 16.12 11.22
C SER A 87 -5.70 17.59 11.55
N PRO A 88 -5.35 17.92 12.81
CA PRO A 88 -4.99 19.30 13.20
C PRO A 88 -3.63 19.74 12.64
N ARG A 89 -2.88 18.83 12.01
CA ARG A 89 -1.57 19.07 11.40
C ARG A 89 -1.49 18.37 10.04
N PRO A 90 -0.68 18.88 9.09
CA PRO A 90 -0.52 18.22 7.79
C PRO A 90 -0.08 16.76 7.94
N VAL A 91 -0.76 15.87 7.22
CA VAL A 91 -0.47 14.43 7.27
C VAL A 91 0.59 14.03 6.24
N THR A 92 1.24 12.89 6.45
CA THR A 92 2.07 12.24 5.43
C THR A 92 1.29 11.10 4.80
N LEU A 93 1.20 11.07 3.48
CA LEU A 93 0.70 9.91 2.74
C LEU A 93 1.86 8.96 2.44
N VAL A 94 1.67 7.66 2.65
CA VAL A 94 2.69 6.63 2.36
C VAL A 94 2.13 5.54 1.44
N PRO A 95 1.94 5.81 0.12
CA PRO A 95 1.45 4.81 -0.81
C PRO A 95 2.52 3.77 -1.12
N THR A 96 2.21 2.48 -0.94
CA THR A 96 3.13 1.35 -1.20
C THR A 96 2.55 0.35 -2.20
N ALA A 97 1.64 0.81 -3.05
CA ALA A 97 0.84 0.04 -4.01
C ALA A 97 0.50 0.94 -5.22
N PRO A 98 -0.18 0.46 -6.28
CA PRO A 98 -0.61 1.30 -7.39
C PRO A 98 -1.33 2.58 -6.91
N LEU A 99 -1.06 3.70 -7.58
CA LEU A 99 -1.36 5.03 -7.06
C LEU A 99 -2.82 5.47 -7.28
N THR A 100 -3.68 4.56 -7.75
CA THR A 100 -5.06 4.83 -8.20
C THR A 100 -5.89 5.56 -7.15
N ASN A 101 -5.92 5.08 -5.89
CA ASN A 101 -6.66 5.74 -4.82
C ASN A 101 -6.19 7.18 -4.59
N ILE A 102 -4.88 7.42 -4.67
CA ILE A 102 -4.29 8.74 -4.44
C ILE A 102 -4.60 9.69 -5.60
N ALA A 103 -4.52 9.20 -6.83
CA ALA A 103 -4.88 9.98 -8.01
C ALA A 103 -6.37 10.36 -8.00
N LEU A 104 -7.26 9.42 -7.65
CA LEU A 104 -8.68 9.69 -7.47
C LEU A 104 -8.89 10.76 -6.39
N LEU A 105 -8.30 10.60 -5.20
CA LEU A 105 -8.36 11.58 -4.12
C LEU A 105 -7.94 12.98 -4.57
N LEU A 106 -6.80 13.10 -5.25
CA LEU A 106 -6.27 14.40 -5.69
C LEU A 106 -7.13 15.06 -6.77
N ARG A 107 -7.84 14.27 -7.59
CA ARG A 107 -8.71 14.77 -8.65
C ARG A 107 -10.12 15.10 -8.15
N THR A 108 -10.67 14.33 -7.22
CA THR A 108 -12.03 14.56 -6.70
C THR A 108 -12.05 15.52 -5.52
N HIS A 109 -10.96 15.61 -4.75
CA HIS A 109 -10.86 16.44 -3.55
C HIS A 109 -9.55 17.24 -3.51
N PRO A 110 -9.31 18.16 -4.46
CA PRO A 110 -8.08 18.94 -4.51
C PRO A 110 -7.83 19.78 -3.24
N GLU A 111 -8.86 20.07 -2.43
CA GLU A 111 -8.73 20.80 -1.17
C GLU A 111 -7.85 20.09 -0.14
N VAL A 112 -7.73 18.76 -0.21
CA VAL A 112 -6.95 17.96 0.75
C VAL A 112 -5.45 18.25 0.68
N THR A 113 -4.97 18.73 -0.48
CA THR A 113 -3.56 19.10 -0.69
C THR A 113 -3.05 20.12 0.33
N ARG A 114 -3.93 21.00 0.82
CA ARG A 114 -3.61 22.01 1.85
C ARG A 114 -3.23 21.40 3.21
N ASN A 115 -3.64 20.15 3.47
CA ASN A 115 -3.32 19.44 4.71
C ASN A 115 -2.50 18.16 4.46
N ILE A 116 -1.87 18.04 3.29
CA ILE A 116 -0.86 17.02 3.01
C ILE A 116 0.51 17.68 3.15
N GLY A 117 1.28 17.27 4.16
CA GLY A 117 2.63 17.80 4.39
C GLY A 117 3.64 17.23 3.39
N ARG A 118 3.49 15.96 3.02
CA ARG A 118 4.28 15.28 1.99
C ARG A 118 3.65 13.95 1.57
N ILE A 119 4.05 13.47 0.41
CA ILE A 119 3.78 12.12 -0.06
C ILE A 119 5.11 11.37 -0.17
N VAL A 120 5.21 10.21 0.47
CA VAL A 120 6.38 9.33 0.41
C VAL A 120 5.93 8.01 -0.17
N PHE A 121 6.15 7.78 -1.46
CA PHE A 121 5.62 6.58 -2.13
C PHE A 121 6.70 5.59 -2.53
N MET A 122 6.35 4.31 -2.51
CA MET A 122 7.14 3.24 -3.12
C MET A 122 6.65 3.01 -4.54
N GLY A 123 7.53 3.21 -5.50
CA GLY A 123 7.26 2.97 -6.90
C GLY A 123 8.28 3.64 -7.81
N GLY A 124 8.34 3.18 -9.05
CA GLY A 124 9.29 3.66 -10.06
C GLY A 124 10.70 3.08 -9.92
N ALA A 125 11.52 3.37 -10.93
CA ALA A 125 12.93 3.03 -10.96
C ALA A 125 13.66 4.07 -11.81
N ALA A 126 14.84 4.50 -11.37
CA ALA A 126 15.79 5.26 -12.19
C ALA A 126 16.59 4.32 -13.10
N GLY A 127 16.89 3.10 -12.63
CA GLY A 127 17.47 2.01 -13.40
C GLY A 127 16.43 1.09 -14.02
N ALA A 128 16.68 -0.23 -13.93
CA ALA A 128 15.81 -1.25 -14.50
C ALA A 128 14.50 -1.41 -13.71
N GLY A 129 13.42 -1.70 -14.44
CA GLY A 129 12.13 -2.07 -13.86
C GLY A 129 12.05 -3.54 -13.43
N ASN A 130 10.94 -3.91 -12.79
CA ASN A 130 10.63 -5.30 -12.39
C ASN A 130 9.36 -5.86 -13.07
N ALA A 131 8.47 -5.00 -13.57
CA ALA A 131 7.30 -5.42 -14.34
C ALA A 131 7.58 -5.44 -15.84
N SER A 132 8.45 -4.54 -16.30
CA SER A 132 9.11 -4.58 -17.61
C SER A 132 10.56 -4.11 -17.44
N PRO A 133 11.42 -4.23 -18.48
CA PRO A 133 12.78 -3.72 -18.40
C PRO A 133 12.88 -2.23 -18.00
N VAL A 134 11.83 -1.44 -18.23
CA VAL A 134 11.81 0.02 -18.02
C VAL A 134 10.75 0.49 -17.02
N ALA A 135 10.01 -0.41 -16.37
CA ALA A 135 8.91 -0.01 -15.47
C ALA A 135 8.83 -0.88 -14.21
N GLU A 136 8.68 -0.20 -13.08
CA GLU A 136 8.36 -0.80 -11.78
C GLU A 136 6.84 -1.06 -11.68
N PHE A 137 6.46 -2.17 -11.03
CA PHE A 137 5.09 -2.69 -10.98
C PHE A 137 4.01 -1.67 -10.57
N ASN A 138 4.16 -0.95 -9.46
CA ASN A 138 3.14 -0.01 -8.99
C ASN A 138 2.88 1.11 -10.00
N VAL A 139 3.94 1.68 -10.58
CA VAL A 139 3.82 2.71 -11.62
C VAL A 139 3.33 2.11 -12.94
N TRP A 140 3.81 0.92 -13.31
CA TRP A 140 3.40 0.23 -14.53
C TRP A 140 1.93 -0.17 -14.50
N HIS A 141 1.39 -0.53 -13.33
CA HIS A 141 0.01 -0.94 -13.13
C HIS A 141 -0.98 0.21 -13.36
N ASP A 142 -0.63 1.43 -12.97
CA ASP A 142 -1.45 2.63 -13.20
C ASP A 142 -0.56 3.87 -13.48
N PRO A 143 -0.04 4.00 -14.71
CA PRO A 143 0.88 5.07 -15.06
C PRO A 143 0.19 6.44 -15.06
N GLU A 144 -1.10 6.50 -15.39
CA GLU A 144 -1.87 7.75 -15.31
C GLU A 144 -2.00 8.23 -13.88
N ALA A 145 -2.27 7.34 -12.92
CA ALA A 145 -2.31 7.71 -11.51
C ALA A 145 -0.95 8.22 -11.02
N ALA A 146 0.15 7.62 -11.47
CA ALA A 146 1.49 8.10 -11.18
C ALA A 146 1.73 9.52 -11.73
N ALA A 147 1.33 9.77 -12.98
CA ALA A 147 1.44 11.10 -13.59
C ALA A 147 0.62 12.17 -12.84
N ILE A 148 -0.58 11.82 -12.37
CA ILE A 148 -1.42 12.69 -11.55
C ILE A 148 -0.73 13.03 -10.22
N LEU A 149 -0.17 12.03 -9.52
CA LEU A 149 0.53 12.23 -8.26
C LEU A 149 1.77 13.10 -8.44
N LEU A 150 2.60 12.83 -9.45
CA LEU A 150 3.84 13.56 -9.69
C LEU A 150 3.62 15.04 -10.02
N THR A 151 2.40 15.39 -10.47
CA THR A 151 1.99 16.77 -10.78
C THR A 151 1.10 17.40 -9.70
N ALA A 152 0.99 16.78 -8.52
CA ALA A 152 0.04 17.18 -7.47
C ALA A 152 0.40 18.50 -6.72
N GLY A 153 1.59 19.05 -6.93
CA GLY A 153 2.02 20.31 -6.29
C GLY A 153 2.29 20.19 -4.78
N VAL A 154 2.43 18.98 -4.25
CA VAL A 154 2.83 18.71 -2.86
C VAL A 154 4.26 18.16 -2.81
N PRO A 155 5.00 18.30 -1.69
CA PRO A 155 6.31 17.69 -1.54
C PRO A 155 6.23 16.17 -1.72
N ILE A 156 6.99 15.62 -2.68
CA ILE A 156 6.97 14.20 -3.01
C ILE A 156 8.36 13.61 -2.84
N THR A 157 8.44 12.45 -2.20
CA THR A 157 9.63 11.60 -2.15
C THR A 157 9.30 10.25 -2.74
N MET A 158 10.00 9.90 -3.82
CA MET A 158 9.89 8.60 -4.47
C MET A 158 10.98 7.67 -3.93
N TYR A 159 10.58 6.52 -3.40
CA TYR A 159 11.48 5.41 -3.13
C TYR A 159 11.29 4.34 -4.20
N GLY A 160 12.14 4.39 -5.22
CA GLY A 160 12.13 3.42 -6.32
C GLY A 160 12.91 2.14 -6.03
N LEU A 161 12.93 1.24 -7.01
CA LEU A 161 13.67 -0.02 -6.94
C LEU A 161 15.16 0.17 -6.65
N ASP A 162 15.77 1.27 -7.09
CA ASP A 162 17.20 1.56 -6.87
C ASP A 162 17.58 1.62 -5.39
N VAL A 163 16.61 1.96 -4.53
CA VAL A 163 16.75 1.92 -3.07
C VAL A 163 16.35 0.54 -2.55
N PHE A 164 15.16 0.06 -2.92
CA PHE A 164 14.58 -1.16 -2.34
C PHE A 164 15.34 -2.44 -2.69
N THR A 165 15.99 -2.50 -3.85
CA THR A 165 16.87 -3.63 -4.23
C THR A 165 18.12 -3.75 -3.36
N ARG A 166 18.49 -2.68 -2.64
CA ARG A 166 19.62 -2.68 -1.70
C ARG A 166 19.19 -3.02 -0.27
N VAL A 167 17.90 -2.95 0.03
CA VAL A 167 17.34 -3.27 1.36
C VAL A 167 17.09 -4.77 1.41
N VAL A 168 18.00 -5.49 2.04
CA VAL A 168 17.92 -6.94 2.23
C VAL A 168 17.73 -7.28 3.69
N VAL A 169 16.93 -8.32 3.99
CA VAL A 169 16.79 -8.88 5.34
C VAL A 169 17.67 -10.12 5.45
N PRO A 170 18.74 -10.11 6.26
CA PRO A 170 19.60 -11.27 6.44
C PRO A 170 18.83 -12.50 6.93
N ALA A 171 19.22 -13.69 6.46
CA ALA A 171 18.56 -14.95 6.85
C ALA A 171 18.56 -15.20 8.37
N ALA A 172 19.56 -14.69 9.09
CA ALA A 172 19.59 -14.74 10.56
C ALA A 172 18.46 -13.91 11.20
N ASP A 173 18.15 -12.75 10.64
CA ASP A 173 17.06 -11.90 11.11
C ASP A 173 15.70 -12.51 10.78
N VAL A 174 15.54 -13.12 9.60
CA VAL A 174 14.32 -13.88 9.25
C VAL A 174 14.06 -15.01 10.25
N ARG A 175 15.09 -15.81 10.58
CA ARG A 175 14.97 -16.86 11.62
C ARG A 175 14.59 -16.29 12.98
N ARG A 176 15.16 -15.15 13.37
CA ARG A 176 14.82 -14.46 14.62
C ARG A 176 13.36 -14.00 14.64
N LEU A 177 12.87 -13.45 13.52
CA LEU A 177 11.48 -13.03 13.37
C LEU A 177 10.51 -14.21 13.50
N ARG A 178 10.76 -15.32 12.76
CA ARG A 178 9.93 -16.54 12.83
C ARG A 178 9.88 -17.15 14.23
N ALA A 179 10.97 -17.07 14.99
CA ALA A 179 11.03 -17.57 16.36
C ALA A 179 10.40 -16.63 17.40
N SER A 180 9.93 -15.44 16.99
CA SER A 180 9.38 -14.45 17.91
C SER A 180 8.05 -14.92 18.55
N ALA A 181 7.89 -14.60 19.83
CA ALA A 181 6.61 -14.74 20.51
C ALA A 181 5.58 -13.69 20.04
N GLU A 182 6.05 -12.54 19.57
CA GLU A 182 5.22 -11.43 19.07
C GLU A 182 4.57 -11.83 17.72
N PRO A 183 3.23 -11.91 17.62
CA PRO A 183 2.57 -12.48 16.45
C PRO A 183 2.85 -11.71 15.14
N GLY A 184 3.00 -10.39 15.19
CA GLY A 184 3.33 -9.55 14.04
C GLY A 184 4.73 -9.84 13.50
N ALA A 185 5.73 -9.88 14.38
CA ALA A 185 7.10 -10.23 14.04
C ALA A 185 7.20 -11.65 13.48
N ARG A 186 6.47 -12.62 14.06
CA ARG A 186 6.43 -13.99 13.52
C ARG A 186 5.84 -14.02 12.12
N LEU A 187 4.70 -13.36 11.89
CA LEU A 187 4.10 -13.25 10.57
C LEU A 187 5.05 -12.59 9.56
N ALA A 188 5.75 -11.52 9.95
CA ALA A 188 6.74 -10.87 9.09
C ALA A 188 7.88 -11.84 8.74
N GLY A 189 8.33 -12.66 9.69
CA GLY A 189 9.29 -13.72 9.43
C GLY A 189 8.77 -14.80 8.49
N ASP A 190 7.49 -15.18 8.58
CA ASP A 190 6.88 -16.20 7.72
C ASP A 190 6.68 -15.72 6.27
N LEU A 191 6.52 -14.41 6.06
CA LEU A 191 6.37 -13.77 4.74
C LEU A 191 7.69 -13.48 4.01
N LEU A 192 8.83 -13.50 4.72
CA LEU A 192 10.18 -13.28 4.20
C LEU A 192 10.89 -14.61 3.96
#